data_AF-A0AAY4CRS7-F1
#
_entry.id   AF-A0AAY4CRS7-F1
#
_cell.length_a   1.000
_cell.length_b   1.000
_cell.length_c   1.000
_cell.angle_alpha   90.00
_cell.angle_beta   90.00
_cell.angle_gamma   90.00
#
_symmetry.space_group_name_H-M   'P 1'
#
loop_
_entity.id
_entity.type
_entity.pdbx_description
1 polymer ?
#
loop_
_entity_poly.entity_id
_entity_poly.type
_entity_poly.pdbx_seq_one_letter_code
_entity_poly.pdbx_strand_id
1 'polypeptide(L)'
;MGTFVTLAEVLEAKEAPLGEDEVWAILLGAVEALMDYFCSPGPGSLCSTVTPGSVLLSTAGNIAFKSCGRSEDVSSFTPPEMVQADNPTPSPSKEKMVVFSLGMTLYWTVDYRIPQNQPVQLSDRLNSLLLSMCEDMVNWRPDLQSVLEACERHHRNALLPHPEKVIRQLTEDVLQEPVGPYLSLFLSFLSHVWNLPKTIWLNGKHLHFLFWSRLHVLVSLLLLRWTKCLATLHLSRTAVKWLGINSGVRNFR
;
A
#
# COMPACT_ATOMS: atom_id res chain seq x y z
N MET A 1 10.84 16.93 6.29
CA MET A 1 11.16 15.52 5.96
C MET A 1 9.84 14.76 6.00
N GLY A 2 9.23 14.50 4.84
CA GLY A 2 7.98 13.73 4.78
C GLY A 2 8.29 12.24 4.90
N THR A 3 7.45 11.50 5.62
CA THR A 3 7.52 10.04 5.66
C THR A 3 6.87 9.50 4.39
N PHE A 4 7.52 8.52 3.76
CA PHE A 4 7.01 7.83 2.58
C PHE A 4 6.66 6.38 2.91
N VAL A 5 5.58 5.89 2.33
CA VAL A 5 5.21 4.47 2.30
C VAL A 5 5.04 4.05 0.84
N THR A 6 5.29 2.78 0.54
CA THR A 6 5.05 2.24 -0.80
C THR A 6 3.56 1.93 -1.01
N LEU A 7 3.10 1.95 -2.27
CA LEU A 7 1.75 1.51 -2.60
C LEU A 7 1.51 0.03 -2.21
N ALA A 8 2.55 -0.80 -2.27
CA ALA A 8 2.51 -2.17 -1.74
C ALA A 8 2.23 -2.20 -0.22
N GLU A 9 2.91 -1.37 0.57
CA GLU A 9 2.68 -1.27 2.03
C GLU A 9 1.27 -0.77 2.36
N VAL A 10 0.70 0.10 1.54
CA VAL A 10 -0.70 0.53 1.66
C VAL A 10 -1.66 -0.63 1.49
N LEU A 11 -1.49 -1.42 0.42
CA LEU A 11 -2.34 -2.59 0.17
C LEU A 11 -2.17 -3.67 1.25
N GLU A 12 -0.95 -3.88 1.73
CA GLU A 12 -0.66 -4.81 2.83
C GLU A 12 -1.33 -4.36 4.13
N ALA A 13 -1.32 -3.07 4.47
CA ALA A 13 -1.97 -2.54 5.65
C ALA A 13 -3.51 -2.54 5.54
N LYS A 14 -4.03 -2.25 4.35
CA LYS A 14 -5.48 -2.23 4.06
C LYS A 14 -6.08 -3.65 3.99
N GLU A 15 -5.26 -4.65 3.66
CA GLU A 15 -5.66 -6.04 3.42
C GLU A 15 -6.80 -6.23 2.40
N ALA A 16 -7.00 -5.24 1.53
CA ALA A 16 -8.09 -5.15 0.58
C ALA A 16 -7.62 -4.42 -0.69
N PRO A 17 -8.30 -4.60 -1.84
CA PRO A 17 -8.01 -3.82 -3.03
C PRO A 17 -8.30 -2.34 -2.82
N LEU A 18 -7.72 -1.50 -3.68
CA LEU A 18 -8.08 -0.09 -3.71
C LEU A 18 -9.50 0.10 -4.25
N GLY A 19 -10.21 1.06 -3.66
CA GLY A 19 -11.47 1.55 -4.21
C GLY A 19 -11.24 2.37 -5.48
N GLU A 20 -12.27 2.45 -6.33
CA GLU A 20 -12.18 3.19 -7.61
C GLU A 20 -11.74 4.65 -7.42
N ASP A 21 -12.29 5.36 -6.44
CA ASP A 21 -11.89 6.75 -6.15
C ASP A 21 -10.42 6.87 -5.71
N GLU A 22 -9.92 5.87 -4.99
CA GLU A 22 -8.50 5.80 -4.58
C GLU A 22 -7.60 5.58 -5.81
N VAL A 23 -8.04 4.75 -6.76
CA VAL A 23 -7.33 4.51 -8.02
C VAL A 23 -7.28 5.77 -8.87
N TRP A 24 -8.40 6.49 -9.00
CA TRP A 24 -8.43 7.77 -9.72
C TRP A 24 -7.47 8.78 -9.08
N ALA A 25 -7.50 8.92 -7.76
CA ALA A 25 -6.64 9.83 -7.04
C ALA A 25 -5.14 9.49 -7.21
N ILE A 26 -4.78 8.20 -7.09
CA ILE A 26 -3.41 7.75 -7.29
C ILE A 26 -2.98 7.93 -8.75
N LEU A 27 -3.85 7.62 -9.72
CA LEU A 27 -3.53 7.80 -11.15
C LEU A 27 -3.27 9.28 -11.46
N LEU A 28 -4.13 10.18 -10.99
CA LEU A 28 -3.95 11.62 -11.17
C LEU A 28 -2.62 12.10 -10.58
N GLY A 29 -2.38 11.82 -9.29
CA GLY A 29 -1.14 12.25 -8.62
C GLY A 29 0.13 11.61 -9.21
N ALA A 30 0.02 10.38 -9.73
CA ALA A 30 1.13 9.68 -10.37
C ALA A 30 1.48 10.34 -11.71
N VAL A 31 0.46 10.66 -12.52
CA VAL A 31 0.67 11.31 -13.82
C VAL A 31 1.20 12.73 -13.65
N GLU A 32 0.71 13.49 -12.67
CA GLU A 32 1.25 14.82 -12.33
C GLU A 32 2.76 14.73 -11.98
N ALA A 33 3.12 13.81 -11.08
CA ALA A 33 4.53 13.60 -10.69
C ALA A 33 5.41 13.13 -11.86
N LEU A 34 4.87 12.34 -12.79
CA LEU A 34 5.59 11.90 -13.99
C LEU A 34 5.75 13.03 -15.01
N MET A 35 4.72 13.84 -15.22
CA MET A 35 4.77 15.03 -16.08
C MET A 35 5.86 16.00 -15.61
N ASP A 36 5.90 16.28 -14.30
CA ASP A 36 6.93 17.13 -13.69
C ASP A 36 8.34 16.55 -13.92
N TYR A 37 8.49 15.24 -13.76
CA TYR A 37 9.76 14.56 -14.02
C TYR A 37 10.22 14.65 -15.49
N PHE A 38 9.32 14.42 -16.44
CA PHE A 38 9.67 14.48 -17.87
C PHE A 38 9.89 15.93 -18.34
N CYS A 39 9.24 16.92 -17.71
CA CYS A 39 9.43 18.33 -18.02
C CYS A 39 10.74 18.89 -17.42
N SER A 40 11.13 18.42 -16.23
CA SER A 40 12.38 18.82 -15.57
C SER A 40 13.12 17.59 -15.05
N PRO A 41 13.91 16.91 -15.90
CA PRO A 41 14.64 15.72 -15.50
C PRO A 41 15.72 16.11 -14.49
N GLY A 42 15.47 15.81 -13.22
CA GLY A 42 16.48 15.89 -12.17
C GLY A 42 17.60 14.84 -12.39
N PRO A 43 18.64 14.83 -11.54
CA PRO A 43 19.78 13.92 -11.69
C PRO A 43 19.46 12.43 -11.43
N GLY A 44 18.20 12.08 -11.14
CA GLY A 44 17.77 10.69 -10.94
C GLY A 44 17.13 10.12 -12.19
N SER A 45 17.53 8.92 -12.62
CA SER A 45 16.82 8.23 -13.71
C SER A 45 15.60 7.47 -13.15
N LEU A 46 14.40 7.81 -13.59
CA LEU A 46 13.25 6.93 -13.41
C LEU A 46 13.49 5.58 -14.08
N CYS A 47 13.08 4.52 -13.40
CA CYS A 47 12.97 3.20 -13.99
C CYS A 47 11.83 3.21 -15.01
N SER A 48 12.01 2.53 -16.15
CA SER A 48 10.96 2.37 -17.17
C SER A 48 9.78 1.50 -16.68
N THR A 49 9.92 0.87 -15.52
CA THR A 49 8.94 -0.04 -14.91
C THR A 49 8.49 0.52 -13.56
N VAL A 50 7.21 0.87 -13.49
CA VAL A 50 6.49 1.19 -12.27
C VAL A 50 5.88 -0.09 -11.69
N THR A 51 5.98 -0.26 -10.37
CA THR A 51 5.39 -1.37 -9.62
C THR A 51 4.75 -0.83 -8.34
N PRO A 52 3.87 -1.59 -7.66
CA PRO A 52 3.35 -1.19 -6.36
C PRO A 52 4.45 -0.90 -5.33
N GLY A 53 5.59 -1.60 -5.43
CA GLY A 53 6.75 -1.38 -4.56
C GLY A 53 7.52 -0.10 -4.90
N SER A 54 7.43 0.41 -6.13
CA SER A 54 8.19 1.57 -6.62
C SER A 54 7.45 2.90 -6.45
N VAL A 55 6.12 2.88 -6.35
CA VAL A 55 5.27 4.06 -6.10
C VAL A 55 5.34 4.42 -4.62
N LEU A 56 5.81 5.62 -4.32
CA LEU A 56 5.95 6.16 -2.96
C LEU A 56 4.88 7.22 -2.71
N LEU A 57 4.09 7.02 -1.66
CA LEU A 57 3.09 7.96 -1.17
C LEU A 57 3.63 8.66 0.06
N SER A 58 3.49 10.00 0.11
CA SER A 58 3.93 10.79 1.26
C SER A 58 2.78 11.25 2.14
N THR A 59 3.08 11.51 3.42
CA THR A 59 2.14 12.19 4.35
C THR A 59 1.77 13.61 3.93
N ALA A 60 2.47 14.18 2.95
CA ALA A 60 2.13 15.48 2.37
C ALA A 60 1.08 15.37 1.25
N GLY A 61 0.75 14.15 0.78
CA GLY A 61 -0.15 13.92 -0.34
C GLY A 61 0.53 13.82 -1.70
N ASN A 62 1.86 13.85 -1.75
CA ASN A 62 2.63 13.75 -3.00
C ASN A 62 2.98 12.31 -3.35
N ILE A 63 3.11 12.03 -4.65
CA ILE A 63 3.65 10.79 -5.20
C ILE A 63 5.09 11.00 -5.66
N ALA A 64 5.94 10.04 -5.37
CA ALA A 64 7.28 9.93 -5.90
C ALA A 64 7.53 8.50 -6.41
N PHE A 65 8.58 8.33 -7.20
CA PHE A 65 8.97 7.03 -7.74
C PHE A 65 10.41 6.72 -7.37
N LYS A 66 10.67 5.48 -6.97
CA LYS A 66 12.03 4.93 -6.83
C LYS A 66 12.27 3.85 -7.88
N SER A 67 13.54 3.49 -8.10
CA SER A 67 13.85 2.33 -8.92
C SER A 67 13.42 1.04 -8.22
N CYS A 68 12.90 0.08 -8.99
CA CYS A 68 12.67 -1.28 -8.52
C CYS A 68 14.00 -1.94 -8.10
N GLY A 69 13.94 -2.79 -7.07
CA GLY A 69 15.09 -3.57 -6.62
C GLY A 69 15.38 -4.74 -7.57
N ARG A 70 16.64 -5.19 -7.64
CA ARG A 70 17.03 -6.34 -8.50
C ARG A 70 16.33 -7.66 -8.15
N SER A 71 15.69 -7.74 -6.98
CA SER A 71 15.00 -8.92 -6.46
C SER A 71 13.47 -8.85 -6.58
N GLU A 72 12.91 -7.75 -7.06
CA GLU A 72 11.46 -7.63 -7.24
C GLU A 72 11.04 -8.35 -8.53
N ASP A 73 10.01 -9.19 -8.45
CA ASP A 73 9.39 -9.76 -9.65
C ASP A 73 8.60 -8.67 -10.36
N VAL A 74 9.23 -8.07 -11.37
CA VAL A 74 8.66 -6.98 -12.16
C VAL A 74 8.04 -7.47 -13.48
N SER A 75 8.03 -8.78 -13.73
CA SER A 75 7.66 -9.37 -15.02
C SER A 75 6.26 -8.93 -15.48
N SER A 76 5.31 -8.88 -14.56
CA SER A 76 3.92 -8.52 -14.85
C SER A 76 3.68 -7.03 -15.08
N PHE A 77 4.66 -6.19 -14.75
CA PHE A 77 4.60 -4.74 -14.96
C PHE A 77 5.50 -4.29 -16.10
N THR A 78 6.25 -5.22 -16.71
CA THR A 78 7.24 -4.92 -17.74
C THR A 78 6.54 -4.77 -19.09
N PRO A 79 6.72 -3.64 -19.80
CA PRO A 79 6.20 -3.47 -21.14
C PRO A 79 6.68 -4.59 -22.09
N PRO A 80 5.82 -5.10 -22.99
CA PRO A 80 6.14 -6.23 -23.87
C PRO A 80 7.37 -5.99 -24.74
N GLU A 81 7.60 -4.74 -25.16
CA GLU A 81 8.75 -4.34 -25.97
C GLU A 81 10.09 -4.40 -25.22
N MET A 82 10.10 -4.41 -23.88
CA MET A 82 11.32 -4.60 -23.09
C MET A 82 11.75 -6.08 -23.04
N VAL A 83 10.81 -7.00 -23.25
CA VAL A 83 11.07 -8.45 -23.25
C VAL A 83 11.40 -8.94 -24.67
N GLN A 84 10.81 -8.31 -25.70
CA GLN A 84 11.06 -8.62 -27.11
C GLN A 84 12.33 -7.92 -27.61
N ALA A 85 13.49 -8.54 -27.38
CA ALA A 85 14.80 -8.01 -27.77
C ALA A 85 15.10 -7.98 -29.30
N ASP A 86 14.17 -8.43 -30.16
CA ASP A 86 14.45 -8.73 -31.57
C ASP A 86 13.75 -7.82 -32.61
N ASN A 87 13.12 -6.71 -32.21
CA ASN A 87 12.51 -5.78 -33.17
C ASN A 87 13.26 -4.43 -33.26
N PRO A 88 13.69 -3.98 -34.46
CA PRO A 88 14.38 -2.71 -34.68
C PRO A 88 13.40 -1.53 -34.71
N THR A 89 12.44 -1.49 -33.80
CA THR A 89 11.58 -0.32 -33.64
C THR A 89 12.38 0.82 -33.00
N PRO A 90 12.11 2.10 -33.33
CA PRO A 90 12.72 3.22 -32.64
C PRO A 90 12.53 3.03 -31.13
N SER A 91 13.59 3.30 -30.35
CA SER A 91 13.60 3.10 -28.90
C SER A 91 12.28 3.60 -28.30
N PRO A 92 11.48 2.73 -27.65
CA PRO A 92 10.19 3.13 -27.12
C PRO A 92 10.38 4.33 -26.21
N SER A 93 9.55 5.36 -26.38
CA SER A 93 9.59 6.54 -25.50
C SER A 93 9.40 6.07 -24.06
N LYS A 94 10.33 6.41 -23.16
CA LYS A 94 10.26 6.05 -21.73
C LYS A 94 8.92 6.38 -21.10
N GLU A 95 8.30 7.45 -21.55
CA GLU A 95 6.94 7.84 -21.21
C GLU A 95 5.93 6.70 -21.42
N LYS A 96 5.85 6.12 -22.63
CA LYS A 96 4.91 5.05 -22.97
C LYS A 96 5.18 3.74 -22.24
N MET A 97 6.44 3.48 -21.88
CA MET A 97 6.81 2.35 -21.02
C MET A 97 6.28 2.55 -19.59
N VAL A 98 6.43 3.76 -19.06
CA VAL A 98 5.92 4.13 -17.74
C VAL A 98 4.38 4.13 -17.72
N VAL A 99 3.72 4.62 -18.77
CA VAL A 99 2.24 4.56 -18.89
C VAL A 99 1.73 3.12 -18.81
N PHE A 100 2.35 2.20 -19.56
CA PHE A 100 1.99 0.78 -19.50
C PHE A 100 2.19 0.19 -18.10
N SER A 101 3.39 0.37 -17.53
CA SER A 101 3.71 -0.21 -16.24
C SER A 101 2.88 0.39 -15.09
N LEU A 102 2.51 1.66 -15.17
CA LEU A 102 1.56 2.31 -14.26
C LEU A 102 0.16 1.72 -14.40
N GLY A 103 -0.32 1.51 -15.63
CA GLY A 103 -1.61 0.84 -15.89
C GLY A 103 -1.66 -0.56 -15.27
N MET A 104 -0.62 -1.38 -15.52
CA MET A 104 -0.49 -2.71 -14.91
C MET A 104 -0.41 -2.65 -13.38
N THR A 105 0.30 -1.67 -12.84
CA THR A 105 0.39 -1.42 -11.39
C THR A 105 -0.99 -1.17 -10.79
N LEU A 106 -1.82 -0.33 -11.41
CA LEU A 106 -3.15 -0.02 -10.92
C LEU A 106 -4.15 -1.18 -11.12
N TYR A 107 -4.04 -1.93 -12.22
CA TYR A 107 -4.81 -3.17 -12.35
C TYR A 107 -4.51 -4.17 -11.23
N TRP A 108 -3.24 -4.28 -10.87
CA TRP A 108 -2.83 -5.14 -9.78
C TRP A 108 -3.40 -4.69 -8.43
N THR A 109 -3.52 -3.38 -8.19
CA THR A 109 -4.04 -2.86 -6.91
C THR A 109 -5.53 -3.09 -6.75
N VAL A 110 -6.30 -3.07 -7.83
CA VAL A 110 -7.75 -3.36 -7.81
C VAL A 110 -8.05 -4.85 -7.81
N ASP A 111 -7.12 -5.69 -8.26
CA ASP A 111 -7.22 -7.16 -8.19
C ASP A 111 -6.61 -7.75 -6.89
N TYR A 112 -6.11 -6.90 -5.99
CA TYR A 112 -5.38 -7.34 -4.81
C TYR A 112 -6.26 -8.19 -3.88
N ARG A 113 -5.84 -9.45 -3.67
CA ARG A 113 -6.52 -10.45 -2.82
C ARG A 113 -7.99 -10.71 -3.18
N ILE A 114 -8.40 -10.42 -4.42
CA ILE A 114 -9.73 -10.82 -4.91
C ILE A 114 -9.73 -12.33 -5.18
N PRO A 115 -10.73 -13.10 -4.72
CA PRO A 115 -10.86 -14.52 -5.05
C PRO A 115 -10.93 -14.73 -6.56
N GLN A 116 -10.26 -15.75 -7.10
CA GLN A 116 -10.17 -15.99 -8.55
C GLN A 116 -11.53 -16.10 -9.27
N ASN A 117 -12.57 -16.50 -8.55
CA ASN A 117 -13.92 -16.64 -9.08
C ASN A 117 -14.73 -15.33 -9.09
N GLN A 118 -14.15 -14.22 -8.61
CA GLN A 118 -14.78 -12.91 -8.61
C GLN A 118 -14.12 -12.00 -9.65
N PRO A 119 -14.93 -11.33 -10.50
CA PRO A 119 -14.42 -10.30 -11.38
C PRO A 119 -14.07 -9.05 -10.58
N VAL A 120 -13.03 -8.32 -11.02
CA VAL A 120 -12.76 -6.97 -10.55
C VAL A 120 -13.95 -6.08 -10.95
N GLN A 121 -14.48 -5.30 -10.01
CA GLN A 121 -15.58 -4.36 -10.28
C GLN A 121 -15.02 -2.95 -10.43
N LEU A 122 -14.87 -2.51 -11.67
CA LEU A 122 -14.54 -1.13 -12.03
C LEU A 122 -15.66 -0.56 -12.89
N SER A 123 -15.85 0.77 -12.86
CA SER A 123 -16.65 1.42 -13.89
C SER A 123 -16.04 1.21 -15.28
N ASP A 124 -16.89 1.20 -16.31
CA ASP A 124 -16.46 1.08 -17.71
C ASP A 124 -15.43 2.15 -18.08
N ARG A 125 -15.54 3.34 -17.47
CA ARG A 125 -14.64 4.47 -17.73
C ARG A 125 -13.23 4.19 -17.21
N LEU A 126 -13.10 3.78 -15.95
CA LEU A 126 -11.79 3.48 -15.37
C LEU A 126 -11.16 2.26 -16.05
N ASN A 127 -11.95 1.20 -16.25
CA ASN A 127 -11.52 -0.01 -16.93
C ASN A 127 -10.99 0.29 -18.34
N SER A 128 -11.76 1.03 -19.15
CA SER A 128 -11.34 1.38 -20.51
C SER A 128 -10.06 2.22 -20.53
N LEU A 129 -9.90 3.16 -19.59
CA LEU A 129 -8.69 3.96 -19.49
C LEU A 129 -7.48 3.08 -19.14
N LEU A 130 -7.59 2.26 -18.10
CA LEU A 130 -6.49 1.37 -17.69
C LEU A 130 -6.15 0.36 -18.79
N LEU A 131 -7.15 -0.21 -19.49
CA LEU A 131 -6.90 -1.10 -20.65
C LEU A 131 -6.13 -0.35 -21.75
N SER A 132 -6.52 0.89 -22.07
CA SER A 132 -5.83 1.68 -23.10
C SER A 132 -4.36 1.98 -22.74
N MET A 133 -4.06 2.16 -21.45
CA MET A 133 -2.68 2.31 -20.97
C MET A 133 -1.86 1.02 -21.15
N CYS A 134 -2.52 -0.13 -20.99
CA CYS A 134 -1.93 -1.47 -21.08
C CYS A 134 -1.94 -2.08 -22.48
N GLU A 135 -2.12 -1.29 -23.54
CA GLU A 135 -2.07 -1.79 -24.91
C GLU A 135 -0.68 -2.35 -25.26
N ASP A 136 -0.62 -3.51 -25.91
CA ASP A 136 0.66 -4.14 -26.29
C ASP A 136 1.42 -3.26 -27.30
N MET A 137 0.69 -2.65 -28.22
CA MET A 137 1.26 -1.77 -29.23
C MET A 137 1.47 -0.35 -28.67
N VAL A 138 2.73 0.09 -28.61
CA VAL A 138 3.14 1.42 -28.09
C VAL A 138 2.35 2.59 -28.68
N ASN A 139 2.01 2.53 -29.97
CA ASN A 139 1.28 3.59 -30.69
C ASN A 139 -0.19 3.74 -30.25
N TRP A 140 -0.77 2.70 -29.63
CA TRP A 140 -2.15 2.71 -29.17
C TRP A 140 -2.26 3.16 -27.71
N ARG A 141 -1.14 3.16 -26.97
CA ARG A 141 -1.11 3.69 -25.61
C ARG A 141 -1.31 5.20 -25.63
N PRO A 142 -2.10 5.78 -24.71
CA PRO A 142 -2.21 7.22 -24.54
C PRO A 142 -0.86 7.82 -24.09
N ASP A 143 -0.64 9.10 -24.35
CA ASP A 143 0.46 9.85 -23.73
C ASP A 143 0.04 10.32 -22.33
N LEU A 144 1.00 10.76 -21.51
CA LEU A 144 0.73 11.20 -20.14
C LEU A 144 -0.27 12.36 -20.11
N GLN A 145 -0.18 13.27 -21.08
CA GLN A 145 -1.09 14.40 -21.20
C GLN A 145 -2.55 13.93 -21.39
N SER A 146 -2.78 12.95 -22.27
CA SER A 146 -4.11 12.38 -22.51
C SER A 146 -4.67 11.68 -21.27
N VAL A 147 -3.82 10.97 -20.51
CA VAL A 147 -4.21 10.33 -19.25
C VAL A 147 -4.54 11.38 -18.19
N LEU A 148 -3.73 12.45 -18.08
CA LEU A 148 -3.96 13.57 -17.16
C LEU A 148 -5.33 14.20 -17.42
N GLU A 149 -5.63 14.55 -18.67
CA GLU A 149 -6.90 15.14 -19.06
C GLU A 149 -8.10 14.22 -18.73
N ALA A 150 -7.95 12.91 -18.91
CA ALA A 150 -8.97 11.95 -18.52
C ALA A 150 -9.23 11.95 -17.01
N CYS A 151 -8.14 12.00 -16.21
CA CYS A 151 -8.20 12.03 -14.75
C CYS A 151 -8.82 13.32 -14.22
N GLU A 152 -8.38 14.49 -14.71
CA GLU A 152 -8.91 15.80 -14.32
C GLU A 152 -10.40 15.93 -14.68
N ARG A 153 -10.78 15.44 -15.88
CA ARG A 153 -12.17 15.43 -16.31
C ARG A 153 -13.02 14.55 -15.40
N HIS A 154 -12.51 13.39 -14.98
CA HIS A 154 -13.22 12.53 -14.04
C HIS A 154 -13.35 13.18 -12.66
N HIS A 155 -12.26 13.70 -12.08
CA HIS A 155 -12.29 14.37 -10.77
C HIS A 155 -13.28 15.53 -10.73
N ARG A 156 -13.31 16.36 -11.77
CA ARG A 156 -14.29 17.46 -11.89
C ARG A 156 -15.73 16.96 -11.95
N ASN A 157 -16.00 15.89 -12.71
CA ASN A 157 -17.34 15.39 -12.92
C ASN A 157 -17.89 14.61 -11.72
N ALA A 158 -17.03 13.82 -11.06
CA ALA A 158 -17.39 13.00 -9.91
C ALA A 158 -17.26 13.74 -8.57
N LEU A 159 -16.75 14.99 -8.59
CA LEU A 159 -16.50 15.81 -7.39
C LEU A 159 -15.59 15.10 -6.38
N LEU A 160 -14.59 14.37 -6.89
CA LEU A 160 -13.65 13.64 -6.04
C LEU A 160 -12.78 14.62 -5.23
N PRO A 161 -12.36 14.23 -4.01
CA PRO A 161 -11.37 15.00 -3.26
C PRO A 161 -10.08 15.14 -4.08
N HIS A 162 -9.32 16.20 -3.80
CA HIS A 162 -7.98 16.34 -4.37
C HIS A 162 -7.11 15.11 -4.04
N PRO A 163 -6.26 14.68 -4.99
CA PRO A 163 -5.45 13.46 -4.84
C PRO A 163 -4.59 13.51 -3.57
N GLU A 164 -4.05 14.69 -3.23
CA GLU A 164 -3.27 14.92 -2.01
C GLU A 164 -3.97 14.46 -0.74
N LYS A 165 -5.29 14.71 -0.64
CA LYS A 165 -6.07 14.34 0.53
C LYS A 165 -6.20 12.83 0.66
N VAL A 166 -6.45 12.13 -0.45
CA VAL A 166 -6.59 10.67 -0.50
C VAL A 166 -5.25 10.01 -0.22
N ILE A 167 -4.18 10.47 -0.88
CA ILE A 167 -2.81 9.96 -0.71
C ILE A 167 -2.34 10.13 0.73
N ARG A 168 -2.62 11.29 1.35
CA ARG A 168 -2.31 11.52 2.75
C ARG A 168 -3.07 10.55 3.65
N GLN A 169 -4.37 10.36 3.45
CA GLN A 169 -5.16 9.42 4.24
C GLN A 169 -4.60 8.00 4.14
N LEU A 170 -4.35 7.51 2.93
CA LEU A 170 -3.75 6.19 2.70
C LEU A 170 -2.40 6.04 3.41
N THR A 171 -1.58 7.09 3.41
CA THR A 171 -0.27 7.08 4.07
C THR A 171 -0.42 7.08 5.59
N GLU A 172 -1.31 7.90 6.13
CA GLU A 172 -1.58 8.00 7.57
C GLU A 172 -2.13 6.68 8.12
N ASP A 173 -3.02 6.00 7.38
CA ASP A 173 -3.60 4.72 7.77
C ASP A 173 -2.54 3.62 7.90
N VAL A 174 -1.49 3.64 7.08
CA VAL A 174 -0.35 2.71 7.20
C VAL A 174 0.51 3.02 8.43
N LEU A 175 0.74 4.31 8.69
CA LEU A 175 1.63 4.78 9.77
C LEU A 175 0.97 4.73 11.14
N GLN A 176 -0.35 4.76 11.21
CA GLN A 176 -1.10 4.58 12.45
C GLN A 176 -1.04 3.10 12.86
N GLU A 177 -0.09 2.77 13.74
CA GLU A 177 -0.10 1.50 14.47
C GLU A 177 -1.47 1.31 15.13
N PRO A 178 -2.08 0.09 15.14
CA PRO A 178 -3.35 -0.17 15.78
C PRO A 178 -3.18 -0.16 17.30
N VAL A 179 -2.85 0.98 17.90
CA VAL A 179 -2.76 1.14 19.34
C VAL A 179 -4.17 1.17 19.95
N GLY A 180 -5.18 1.60 19.18
CA GLY A 180 -6.57 1.77 19.65
C GLY A 180 -7.24 0.53 20.27
N PRO A 181 -7.24 -0.65 19.61
CA PRO A 181 -7.90 -1.84 20.15
C PRO A 181 -7.14 -2.42 21.35
N TYR A 182 -5.80 -2.43 21.29
CA TYR A 182 -4.99 -3.01 22.36
C TYR A 182 -4.92 -2.09 23.59
N LEU A 183 -4.91 -0.77 23.40
CA LEU A 183 -4.88 0.19 24.50
C LEU A 183 -6.25 0.31 25.18
N SER A 184 -7.35 0.19 24.43
CA SER A 184 -8.70 0.11 25.04
C SER A 184 -8.89 -1.19 25.83
N LEU A 185 -8.43 -2.34 25.30
CA LEU A 185 -8.40 -3.61 26.04
C LEU A 185 -7.48 -3.53 27.26
N PHE A 186 -6.32 -2.89 27.14
CA PHE A 186 -5.37 -2.71 28.24
C PHE A 186 -5.91 -1.79 29.33
N LEU A 187 -6.55 -0.67 28.97
CA LEU A 187 -7.19 0.23 29.93
C LEU A 187 -8.40 -0.43 30.61
N SER A 188 -9.19 -1.21 29.86
CA SER A 188 -10.29 -2.00 30.43
C SER A 188 -9.77 -3.05 31.41
N PHE A 189 -8.67 -3.72 31.07
CA PHE A 189 -8.00 -4.69 31.93
C PHE A 189 -7.41 -4.02 33.19
N LEU A 190 -6.75 -2.87 33.06
CA LEU A 190 -6.22 -2.11 34.20
C LEU A 190 -7.33 -1.61 35.12
N SER A 191 -8.44 -1.13 34.57
CA SER A 191 -9.62 -0.74 35.35
C SER A 191 -10.19 -1.93 36.13
N HIS A 192 -10.23 -3.12 35.52
CA HIS A 192 -10.70 -4.33 36.18
C HIS A 192 -9.74 -4.80 37.28
N VAL A 193 -8.43 -4.72 37.05
CA VAL A 193 -7.40 -5.05 38.05
C VAL A 193 -7.40 -4.05 39.21
N TRP A 194 -7.62 -2.77 38.94
CA TRP A 194 -7.68 -1.72 39.96
C TRP A 194 -8.92 -1.83 40.87
N ASN A 195 -10.04 -2.28 40.30
CA ASN A 195 -11.30 -2.47 41.02
C ASN A 195 -11.43 -3.82 41.75
N LEU A 196 -10.41 -4.68 41.72
CA LEU A 196 -10.40 -5.90 42.54
C LEU A 196 -10.31 -5.53 44.04
N PRO A 197 -11.14 -6.14 44.90
CA PRO A 197 -11.09 -5.87 46.34
C PRO A 197 -9.70 -6.20 46.89
N LYS A 198 -9.07 -5.23 47.55
CA LYS A 198 -7.70 -5.33 48.09
C LYS A 198 -7.55 -6.37 49.21
N THR A 199 -8.63 -7.01 49.64
CA THR A 199 -8.67 -7.94 50.77
C THR A 199 -9.63 -9.10 50.47
N ILE A 200 -9.07 -10.25 50.12
CA ILE A 200 -9.80 -11.53 50.16
C ILE A 200 -9.43 -12.21 51.47
N TRP A 201 -10.37 -12.27 52.41
CA TRP A 201 -10.23 -13.01 53.65
C TRP A 201 -10.41 -14.51 53.37
N LEU A 202 -9.30 -15.26 53.33
CA LEU A 202 -9.32 -16.73 53.36
C LEU A 202 -8.67 -17.19 54.66
N ASN A 203 -9.47 -17.77 55.56
CA ASN A 203 -9.03 -18.50 56.77
C ASN A 203 -8.01 -17.78 57.67
N GLY A 204 -8.32 -16.56 58.11
CA GLY A 204 -7.70 -15.96 59.30
C GLY A 204 -6.20 -15.67 59.23
N LYS A 205 -5.57 -15.65 58.05
CA LYS A 205 -4.15 -15.29 57.88
C LYS A 205 -4.00 -14.14 56.88
N HIS A 206 -3.25 -13.12 57.31
CA HIS A 206 -3.03 -11.88 56.57
C HIS A 206 -2.18 -12.14 55.31
N LEU A 207 -2.82 -12.41 54.17
CA LEU A 207 -2.17 -12.77 52.90
C LEU A 207 -1.81 -11.54 52.04
N HIS A 208 -1.49 -10.40 52.65
CA HIS A 208 -1.28 -9.13 51.92
C HIS A 208 -0.04 -9.14 51.02
N PHE A 209 0.99 -9.93 51.37
CA PHE A 209 2.28 -9.91 50.67
C PHE A 209 2.33 -10.84 49.43
N LEU A 210 1.61 -11.97 49.47
CA LEU A 210 1.65 -12.95 48.38
C LEU A 210 0.78 -12.54 47.18
N PHE A 211 -0.31 -11.81 47.42
CA PHE A 211 -1.23 -11.40 46.36
C PHE A 211 -0.63 -10.31 45.46
N TRP A 212 0.01 -9.30 46.05
CA TRP A 212 0.69 -8.23 45.29
C TRP A 212 1.95 -8.71 44.57
N SER A 213 2.72 -9.62 45.18
CA SER A 213 3.89 -10.21 44.51
C SER A 213 3.47 -11.07 43.31
N ARG A 214 2.40 -11.87 43.43
CA ARG A 214 1.86 -12.64 42.30
C ARG A 214 1.21 -11.76 41.24
N LEU A 215 0.55 -10.66 41.60
CA LEU A 215 -0.02 -9.71 40.64
C LEU A 215 1.07 -8.95 39.88
N HIS A 216 2.15 -8.53 40.56
CA HIS A 216 3.30 -7.90 39.90
C HIS A 216 3.99 -8.86 38.94
N VAL A 217 4.12 -10.15 39.31
CA VAL A 217 4.62 -11.20 38.42
C VAL A 217 3.66 -11.43 37.25
N LEU A 218 2.34 -11.40 37.45
CA LEU A 218 1.35 -11.56 36.38
C LEU A 218 1.37 -10.37 35.41
N VAL A 219 1.45 -9.14 35.92
CA VAL A 219 1.56 -7.91 35.12
C VAL A 219 2.90 -7.88 34.38
N SER A 220 4.00 -8.30 35.02
CA SER A 220 5.31 -8.43 34.37
C SER A 220 5.31 -9.53 33.31
N LEU A 221 4.65 -10.66 33.53
CA LEU A 221 4.48 -11.73 32.54
C LEU A 221 3.57 -11.32 31.40
N LEU A 222 2.52 -10.55 31.66
CA LEU A 222 1.64 -9.99 30.64
C LEU A 222 2.36 -8.93 29.81
N LEU A 223 3.12 -8.03 30.43
CA LEU A 223 4.00 -7.07 29.74
C LEU A 223 5.09 -7.77 28.93
N LEU A 224 5.72 -8.82 29.47
CA LEU A 224 6.73 -9.61 28.77
C LEU A 224 6.12 -10.41 27.62
N ARG A 225 4.87 -10.87 27.77
CA ARG A 225 4.11 -11.52 26.70
C ARG A 225 3.65 -10.49 25.67
N TRP A 226 3.36 -9.25 26.07
CA TRP A 226 3.05 -8.12 25.20
C TRP A 226 4.27 -7.70 24.36
N THR A 227 5.44 -7.54 24.98
CA THR A 227 6.68 -7.21 24.28
C THR A 227 7.14 -8.35 23.38
N LYS A 228 6.95 -9.61 23.80
CA LYS A 228 7.15 -10.78 22.93
C LYS A 228 6.14 -10.83 21.78
N CYS A 229 4.87 -10.48 22.00
CA CYS A 229 3.84 -10.43 20.96
C CYS A 229 4.13 -9.34 19.94
N LEU A 230 4.51 -8.14 20.40
CA LEU A 230 5.00 -7.02 19.58
C LEU A 230 6.26 -7.43 18.79
N ALA A 231 7.21 -8.11 19.45
CA ALA A 231 8.40 -8.62 18.78
C ALA A 231 8.07 -9.71 17.75
N THR A 232 7.11 -10.60 18.00
CA THR A 232 6.64 -11.60 17.01
C THR A 232 5.79 -10.98 15.90
N LEU A 233 5.06 -9.89 16.14
CA LEU A 233 4.36 -9.13 15.10
C LEU A 233 5.35 -8.39 14.20
N HIS A 234 6.40 -7.81 14.79
CA HIS A 234 7.50 -7.18 14.06
C HIS A 234 8.36 -8.22 13.32
N LEU A 235 8.58 -9.41 13.90
CA LEU A 235 9.22 -10.55 13.22
C LEU A 235 8.32 -11.18 12.16
N SER A 236 6.99 -11.17 12.34
CA SER A 236 6.04 -11.67 11.35
C SER A 236 5.96 -10.73 10.16
N ARG A 237 5.99 -9.41 10.36
CA ARG A 237 6.11 -8.44 9.26
C ARG A 237 7.43 -8.60 8.48
N THR A 238 8.53 -8.96 9.14
CA THR A 238 9.80 -9.27 8.44
C THR A 238 9.85 -10.69 7.85
N ALA A 239 9.17 -11.68 8.44
CA ALA A 239 9.11 -13.05 7.92
C ALA A 239 8.09 -13.21 6.76
N VAL A 240 7.00 -12.43 6.75
CA VAL A 240 6.06 -12.35 5.63
C VAL A 240 6.74 -11.69 4.41
N LYS A 241 7.66 -10.74 4.62
CA LYS A 241 8.59 -10.24 3.59
C LYS A 241 9.48 -11.32 2.95
N TRP A 242 9.64 -12.49 3.58
CA TRP A 242 10.52 -13.58 3.11
C TRP A 242 9.79 -14.79 2.50
N LEU A 243 8.46 -14.93 2.67
CA LEU A 243 7.78 -16.21 2.38
C LEU A 243 6.66 -16.19 1.35
N GLY A 244 6.38 -15.09 0.65
CA GLY A 244 5.49 -15.22 -0.51
C GLY A 244 4.85 -13.93 -0.98
N ILE A 245 5.60 -13.15 -1.74
CA ILE A 245 4.99 -12.37 -2.82
C ILE A 245 5.18 -13.20 -4.08
N ASN A 246 4.32 -14.21 -4.23
CA ASN A 246 4.10 -14.87 -5.51
C ASN A 246 2.66 -14.55 -5.92
N SER A 247 2.42 -13.26 -6.15
CA SER A 247 1.14 -12.74 -6.60
C SER A 247 1.12 -12.80 -8.11
N GLY A 248 0.77 -13.98 -8.64
CA GLY A 248 0.47 -14.18 -10.03
C GLY A 248 -0.58 -13.17 -10.47
N VAL A 249 -0.15 -12.24 -11.32
CA VAL A 249 -1.06 -11.38 -12.08
C VAL A 249 -1.85 -12.32 -12.96
N ARG A 250 -3.19 -12.26 -12.87
CA ARG A 250 -4.03 -12.96 -13.84
C ARG A 250 -3.59 -12.46 -15.22
N ASN A 251 -3.25 -13.38 -16.13
CA ASN A 251 -2.99 -13.01 -17.52
C ASN A 251 -4.29 -12.42 -18.08
N PHE A 252 -4.43 -11.09 -18.05
CA PHE A 252 -5.51 -10.39 -18.72
C PHE A 252 -5.16 -10.39 -20.21
N ARG A 253 -5.77 -11.33 -20.93
CA ARG A 253 -5.80 -11.39 -22.39
C ARG A 253 -7.12 -10.83 -22.89
#